data_AF-A0A535DM32-F1
#
_entry.id   AF-A0A535DM32-F1
#
_cell.length_a   1.000
_cell.length_b   1.000
_cell.length_c   1.000
_cell.angle_alpha   90.00
_cell.angle_beta   90.00
_cell.angle_gamma   90.00
#
_symmetry.space_group_name_H-M   'P 1'
#
loop_
_entity.id
_entity.type
_entity.pdbx_description
1 polymer ?
#
loop_
_entity_poly.entity_id
_entity_poly.type
_entity_poly.pdbx_seq_one_letter_code
_entity_poly.pdbx_strand_id
1 'polypeptide(L)'
;MARRTAARTDTGRIREGNEDRYLVRDDRDVTLMAVADGVGGGPGGEVAASAAVDELAARFFAAPRAQPLAERLGDAVRDANTAVLRAADTSGNASAASTLVAAAVAKGQAVIANLGDSRAYLVRDGASRQVTEDHSGIPAHGITRFVGDPRGVQADVYVEELRPGDRLVLCSDGLTRHVEPEEIALVVGTSGDDLDSAAQRLVELANSRGGEDNVTVIVHSALPFGRAARAPRRIVGLAMFIVIVLLVVSGAIAVLFAVAPGQPPSITASPSPSATASPSPSASASPSPSPSATPTETPSESPTPSASP
;
A
#
# COMPACT_ATOMS: atom_id res chain seq x y z
N MET A 1 -4.51 -18.90 13.74
CA MET A 1 -3.68 -17.74 13.34
C MET A 1 -4.26 -16.51 13.99
N ALA A 2 -3.44 -15.60 14.52
CA ALA A 2 -3.95 -14.32 15.02
C ALA A 2 -4.56 -13.52 13.86
N ARG A 3 -5.70 -12.87 14.11
CA ARG A 3 -6.39 -12.02 13.13
C ARG A 3 -5.49 -10.82 12.84
N ARG A 4 -5.27 -10.50 11.55
CA ARG A 4 -4.36 -9.41 11.14
C ARG A 4 -5.04 -8.06 11.02
N THR A 5 -6.36 -8.03 11.03
CA THR A 5 -7.15 -6.83 10.87
C THR A 5 -8.29 -6.87 11.85
N ALA A 6 -8.48 -5.80 12.60
CA ALA A 6 -9.68 -5.58 13.40
C ALA A 6 -10.39 -4.33 12.91
N ALA A 7 -11.70 -4.29 13.07
CA ALA A 7 -12.51 -3.13 12.72
C ALA A 7 -13.57 -2.93 13.80
N ARG A 8 -13.89 -1.68 14.09
CA ARG A 8 -14.98 -1.26 14.97
C ARG A 8 -15.68 -0.06 14.35
N THR A 9 -17.00 -0.03 14.50
CA THR A 9 -17.85 1.10 14.15
C THR A 9 -18.83 1.32 15.29
N ASP A 10 -19.15 2.57 15.59
CA ASP A 10 -20.08 2.96 16.62
C ASP A 10 -20.84 4.21 16.17
N THR A 11 -22.13 4.29 16.52
CA THR A 11 -22.99 5.41 16.17
C THR A 11 -22.52 6.74 16.79
N GLY A 12 -21.71 6.69 17.84
CA GLY A 12 -21.38 7.86 18.63
C GLY A 12 -22.36 8.05 19.78
N ARG A 13 -22.36 9.24 20.35
CA ARG A 13 -23.24 9.63 21.48
C ARG A 13 -24.39 10.53 21.06
N ILE A 14 -24.23 11.24 19.94
CA ILE A 14 -25.17 12.29 19.52
C ILE A 14 -26.07 11.86 18.35
N ARG A 15 -25.54 11.07 17.40
CA ARG A 15 -26.30 10.65 16.20
C ARG A 15 -27.34 9.58 16.53
N GLU A 16 -28.45 9.58 15.80
CA GLU A 16 -29.51 8.57 15.93
C GLU A 16 -29.22 7.29 15.13
N GLY A 17 -28.40 7.41 14.07
CA GLY A 17 -28.06 6.33 13.16
C GLY A 17 -26.59 6.35 12.79
N ASN A 18 -26.11 5.22 12.27
CA ASN A 18 -24.73 5.06 11.81
C ASN A 18 -24.68 5.05 10.28
N GLU A 19 -24.23 6.17 9.72
CA GLU A 19 -24.04 6.39 8.28
C GLU A 19 -22.65 5.94 7.80
N ASP A 20 -21.74 5.56 8.71
CA ASP A 20 -20.45 4.96 8.35
C ASP A 20 -20.61 3.49 7.92
N ARG A 21 -19.81 3.06 6.96
CA ARG A 21 -19.62 1.64 6.61
C ARG A 21 -18.13 1.31 6.51
N TYR A 22 -17.81 0.06 6.79
CA TYR A 22 -16.47 -0.46 6.61
C TYR A 22 -16.44 -1.80 5.89
N LEU A 23 -15.31 -2.07 5.25
CA LEU A 23 -14.98 -3.32 4.60
C LEU A 23 -13.67 -3.86 5.17
N VAL A 24 -13.65 -5.16 5.50
CA VAL A 24 -12.42 -5.94 5.67
C VAL A 24 -12.64 -7.27 4.97
N ARG A 25 -11.93 -7.50 3.87
CA ARG A 25 -12.05 -8.71 3.08
C ARG A 25 -10.68 -9.25 2.67
N ASP A 26 -10.40 -10.46 3.13
CA ASP A 26 -9.24 -11.24 2.71
C ASP A 26 -9.60 -12.10 1.49
N ASP A 27 -8.77 -12.07 0.45
CA ASP A 27 -8.78 -13.04 -0.64
C ASP A 27 -7.33 -13.40 -0.98
N ARG A 28 -6.96 -14.64 -0.61
CA ARG A 28 -5.63 -15.23 -0.82
C ARG A 28 -4.51 -14.36 -0.26
N ASP A 29 -3.74 -13.69 -1.11
CA ASP A 29 -2.57 -12.88 -0.74
C ASP A 29 -2.87 -11.38 -0.63
N VAL A 30 -4.15 -11.00 -0.72
CA VAL A 30 -4.59 -9.61 -0.65
C VAL A 30 -5.61 -9.42 0.47
N THR A 31 -5.42 -8.38 1.27
CA THR A 31 -6.40 -7.87 2.22
C THR A 31 -6.90 -6.53 1.69
N LEU A 32 -8.19 -6.43 1.36
CA LEU A 32 -8.86 -5.17 1.02
C LEU A 32 -9.58 -4.62 2.25
N MET A 33 -9.37 -3.34 2.53
CA MET A 33 -10.00 -2.62 3.62
C MET A 33 -10.57 -1.31 3.09
N ALA A 34 -11.68 -0.84 3.66
CA ALA A 34 -12.20 0.50 3.37
C ALA A 34 -13.04 1.04 4.51
N VAL A 35 -13.05 2.35 4.66
CA VAL A 35 -14.00 3.10 5.48
C VAL A 35 -14.69 4.11 4.56
N ALA A 36 -16.01 4.20 4.68
CA ALA A 36 -16.87 5.11 3.95
C ALA A 36 -17.75 5.84 4.97
N ASP A 37 -17.68 7.16 4.98
CA ASP A 37 -18.48 8.05 5.83
C ASP A 37 -19.57 8.68 4.98
N GLY A 38 -20.80 8.22 5.21
CA GLY A 38 -21.97 8.59 4.42
C GLY A 38 -22.47 10.00 4.76
N VAL A 39 -22.80 10.78 3.74
CA VAL A 39 -23.42 12.10 3.87
C VAL A 39 -24.70 12.16 3.05
N GLY A 40 -25.70 12.92 3.52
CA GLY A 40 -27.00 13.05 2.84
C GLY A 40 -28.21 12.99 3.76
N GLY A 41 -27.99 12.80 5.07
CA GLY A 41 -29.00 12.87 6.12
C GLY A 41 -29.88 11.63 6.20
N GLY A 42 -29.86 10.96 7.36
CA GLY A 42 -30.72 9.82 7.64
C GLY A 42 -30.38 8.63 6.73
N PRO A 43 -31.37 7.96 6.11
CA PRO A 43 -31.12 6.76 5.29
C PRO A 43 -30.21 7.00 4.07
N GLY A 44 -30.05 8.24 3.60
CA GLY A 44 -29.26 8.55 2.40
C GLY A 44 -27.77 8.27 2.56
N GLY A 45 -27.18 8.72 3.68
CA GLY A 45 -25.75 8.53 3.96
C GLY A 45 -25.39 7.05 4.12
N GLU A 46 -26.18 6.31 4.91
CA GLU A 46 -26.04 4.86 5.06
C GLU A 46 -26.06 4.13 3.72
N VAL A 47 -27.04 4.44 2.85
CA VAL A 47 -27.19 3.81 1.55
C VAL A 47 -26.00 4.12 0.64
N ALA A 48 -25.51 5.36 0.66
CA ALA A 48 -24.33 5.76 -0.10
C ALA A 48 -23.06 5.03 0.36
N ALA A 49 -22.78 5.04 1.67
CA ALA A 49 -21.60 4.37 2.22
C ALA A 49 -21.63 2.86 1.97
N SER A 50 -22.79 2.21 2.09
CA SER A 50 -22.97 0.79 1.77
C SER A 50 -22.71 0.50 0.28
N ALA A 51 -23.32 1.28 -0.62
CA ALA A 51 -23.10 1.13 -2.06
C ALA A 51 -21.63 1.31 -2.44
N ALA A 52 -20.93 2.24 -1.80
CA ALA A 52 -19.51 2.48 -2.04
C ALA A 52 -18.64 1.28 -1.66
N VAL A 53 -18.77 0.74 -0.45
CA VAL A 53 -17.92 -0.38 0.01
C VAL A 53 -18.23 -1.69 -0.71
N ASP A 54 -19.50 -1.94 -1.04
CA ASP A 54 -19.93 -3.16 -1.72
C ASP A 54 -19.42 -3.19 -3.17
N GLU A 55 -19.60 -2.10 -3.92
CA GLU A 55 -19.12 -2.00 -5.30
C GLU A 55 -17.59 -2.01 -5.35
N LEU A 56 -16.91 -1.31 -4.42
CA LEU A 56 -15.45 -1.33 -4.31
C LEU A 56 -14.94 -2.79 -4.19
N ALA A 57 -15.53 -3.57 -3.28
CA ALA A 57 -15.15 -4.96 -3.10
C ALA A 57 -15.41 -5.80 -4.37
N ALA A 58 -16.62 -5.69 -4.94
CA ALA A 58 -17.01 -6.45 -6.12
C ALA A 58 -16.05 -6.20 -7.29
N ARG A 59 -15.77 -4.93 -7.59
CA ARG A 59 -14.94 -4.53 -8.73
C ARG A 59 -13.47 -4.82 -8.53
N PHE A 60 -12.95 -4.56 -7.34
CA PHE A 60 -11.57 -4.85 -7.03
C PHE A 60 -11.23 -6.35 -7.19
N PHE A 61 -12.12 -7.24 -6.75
CA PHE A 61 -11.91 -8.69 -6.84
C PHE A 61 -12.30 -9.29 -8.20
N ALA A 62 -13.17 -8.63 -8.96
CA ALA A 62 -13.47 -9.01 -10.35
C ALA A 62 -12.34 -8.64 -11.32
N ALA A 63 -11.54 -7.61 -11.01
CA ALA A 63 -10.46 -7.15 -11.87
C ALA A 63 -9.37 -8.22 -12.10
N PRO A 64 -8.75 -8.28 -13.30
CA PRO A 64 -7.68 -9.22 -13.59
C PRO A 64 -6.52 -9.11 -12.60
N ARG A 65 -6.05 -10.23 -12.06
CA ARG A 65 -4.97 -10.25 -11.06
C ARG A 65 -3.62 -9.76 -11.59
N ALA A 66 -3.43 -9.80 -12.91
CA ALA A 66 -2.25 -9.27 -13.56
C ALA A 66 -2.22 -7.73 -13.59
N GLN A 67 -3.38 -7.09 -13.42
CA GLN A 67 -3.47 -5.63 -13.35
C GLN A 67 -2.82 -5.12 -12.07
N PRO A 68 -2.02 -4.03 -12.13
CA PRO A 68 -1.41 -3.42 -10.95
C PRO A 68 -2.43 -3.10 -9.86
N LEU A 69 -2.03 -3.27 -8.60
CA LEU A 69 -2.92 -3.09 -7.45
C LEU A 69 -3.51 -1.68 -7.38
N ALA A 70 -2.70 -0.67 -7.72
CA ALA A 70 -3.12 0.73 -7.79
C ALA A 70 -4.18 1.00 -8.85
N GLU A 71 -4.04 0.43 -10.04
CA GLU A 71 -5.05 0.56 -11.08
C GLU A 71 -6.34 -0.16 -10.67
N ARG A 72 -6.24 -1.39 -10.17
CA ARG A 72 -7.41 -2.14 -9.66
C ARG A 72 -8.18 -1.37 -8.59
N LEU A 73 -7.47 -0.74 -7.66
CA LEU A 73 -8.08 0.04 -6.59
C LEU A 73 -8.68 1.34 -7.13
N GLY A 74 -7.95 2.08 -7.97
CA GLY A 74 -8.45 3.32 -8.58
C GLY A 74 -9.66 3.10 -9.47
N ASP A 75 -9.68 2.03 -10.27
CA ASP A 75 -10.81 1.64 -11.11
C ASP A 75 -12.03 1.28 -10.27
N ALA A 76 -11.83 0.49 -9.21
CA ALA A 76 -12.90 0.11 -8.29
C ALA A 76 -13.50 1.32 -7.55
N VAL A 77 -12.71 2.35 -7.22
CA VAL A 77 -13.23 3.61 -6.66
C VAL A 77 -14.08 4.38 -7.67
N ARG A 78 -13.69 4.41 -8.96
CA ARG A 78 -14.52 5.04 -10.01
C ARG A 78 -15.85 4.33 -10.19
N ASP A 79 -15.86 3.00 -10.12
CA ASP A 79 -17.09 2.23 -10.17
C ASP A 79 -17.95 2.44 -8.91
N ALA A 80 -17.33 2.55 -7.73
CA ALA A 80 -18.01 2.89 -6.48
C ALA A 80 -18.76 4.23 -6.57
N ASN A 81 -18.17 5.26 -7.19
CA ASN A 81 -18.87 6.52 -7.48
C ASN A 81 -20.17 6.30 -8.29
N THR A 82 -20.09 5.45 -9.31
CA THR A 82 -21.24 5.12 -10.16
C THR A 82 -22.30 4.31 -9.40
N ALA A 83 -21.90 3.49 -8.42
CA ALA A 83 -22.84 2.78 -7.56
C ALA A 83 -23.55 3.72 -6.58
N VAL A 84 -22.83 4.67 -5.99
CA VAL A 84 -23.41 5.69 -5.09
C VAL A 84 -24.44 6.56 -5.82
N LEU A 85 -24.12 7.05 -7.03
CA LEU A 85 -25.07 7.80 -7.84
C LEU A 85 -26.36 7.00 -8.12
N ARG A 86 -26.23 5.72 -8.50
CA ARG A 86 -27.39 4.83 -8.69
C ARG A 86 -28.20 4.63 -7.41
N ALA A 87 -27.53 4.53 -6.27
CA ALA A 87 -28.19 4.36 -4.97
C ALA A 87 -28.91 5.65 -4.52
N ALA A 88 -28.33 6.82 -4.78
CA ALA A 88 -28.94 8.12 -4.58
C ALA A 88 -30.24 8.27 -5.39
N ASP A 89 -30.20 7.90 -6.68
CA ASP A 89 -31.38 7.91 -7.56
C ASP A 89 -32.47 6.93 -7.07
N THR A 90 -32.08 5.70 -6.71
CA THR A 90 -33.01 4.65 -6.27
C THR A 90 -33.69 5.00 -4.94
N SER A 91 -32.98 5.65 -4.04
CA SER A 91 -33.51 6.10 -2.75
C SER A 91 -34.29 7.42 -2.83
N GLY A 92 -34.22 8.13 -3.96
CA GLY A 92 -34.80 9.47 -4.10
C GLY A 92 -34.06 10.55 -3.30
N ASN A 93 -32.86 10.26 -2.81
CA ASN A 93 -32.01 11.22 -2.08
C ASN A 93 -30.84 11.64 -2.97
N ALA A 94 -31.04 12.69 -3.77
CA ALA A 94 -30.03 13.22 -4.68
C ALA A 94 -28.78 13.79 -3.97
N SER A 95 -28.84 14.01 -2.66
CA SER A 95 -27.69 14.45 -1.85
C SER A 95 -26.90 13.30 -1.22
N ALA A 96 -27.31 12.05 -1.42
CA ALA A 96 -26.59 10.90 -0.90
C ALA A 96 -25.21 10.77 -1.56
N ALA A 97 -24.17 10.90 -0.76
CA ALA A 97 -22.77 10.79 -1.13
C ALA A 97 -21.99 10.15 0.02
N SER A 98 -20.72 9.86 -0.19
CA SER A 98 -19.88 9.28 0.87
C SER A 98 -18.42 9.66 0.66
N THR A 99 -17.65 9.75 1.74
CA THR A 99 -16.19 9.61 1.64
C THR A 99 -15.84 8.18 1.24
N LEU A 100 -14.59 7.95 0.85
CA LEU A 100 -14.04 6.63 0.69
C LEU A 100 -12.52 6.65 0.88
N VAL A 101 -12.05 6.07 1.98
CA VAL A 101 -10.64 5.71 2.16
C VAL A 101 -10.51 4.19 2.08
N ALA A 102 -9.68 3.69 1.18
CA ALA A 102 -9.50 2.27 0.94
C ALA A 102 -8.02 1.89 0.92
N ALA A 103 -7.70 0.68 1.36
CA ALA A 103 -6.36 0.12 1.35
C ALA A 103 -6.36 -1.33 0.88
N ALA A 104 -5.57 -1.63 -0.15
CA ALA A 104 -5.27 -2.97 -0.59
C ALA A 104 -3.84 -3.34 -0.15
N VAL A 105 -3.72 -4.36 0.69
CA VAL A 105 -2.44 -4.83 1.22
C VAL A 105 -2.07 -6.16 0.57
N ALA A 106 -0.92 -6.21 -0.09
CA ALA A 106 -0.38 -7.40 -0.72
C ALA A 106 1.14 -7.40 -0.68
N LYS A 107 1.77 -8.55 -0.38
CA LYS A 107 3.24 -8.75 -0.45
C LYS A 107 4.07 -7.68 0.28
N GLY A 108 3.58 -7.18 1.42
CA GLY A 108 4.28 -6.16 2.21
C GLY A 108 4.16 -4.72 1.67
N GLN A 109 3.29 -4.49 0.68
CA GLN A 109 2.90 -3.15 0.26
C GLN A 109 1.45 -2.87 0.61
N ALA A 110 1.15 -1.63 0.98
CA ALA A 110 -0.19 -1.07 1.04
C ALA A 110 -0.37 -0.06 -0.09
N VAL A 111 -1.39 -0.26 -0.91
CA VAL A 111 -1.86 0.75 -1.86
C VAL A 111 -3.14 1.35 -1.31
N ILE A 112 -3.15 2.66 -1.13
CA ILE A 112 -4.21 3.40 -0.45
C ILE A 112 -4.84 4.36 -1.45
N ALA A 113 -6.17 4.42 -1.49
CA ALA A 113 -6.94 5.37 -2.29
C ALA A 113 -7.81 6.23 -1.37
N ASN A 114 -7.87 7.54 -1.60
CA ASN A 114 -8.67 8.47 -0.80
C ASN A 114 -9.57 9.38 -1.64
N LEU A 115 -10.80 9.56 -1.16
CA LEU A 115 -11.77 10.58 -1.55
C LEU A 115 -12.52 11.07 -0.30
N GLY A 116 -12.11 12.20 0.25
CA GLY A 116 -12.81 12.85 1.36
C GLY A 116 -11.84 13.22 2.46
N ASP A 117 -12.35 13.33 3.68
CA ASP A 117 -11.64 13.65 4.91
C ASP A 117 -11.57 12.49 5.90
N SER A 118 -12.08 11.31 5.53
CA SER A 118 -11.65 10.05 6.14
C SER A 118 -10.17 9.81 5.86
N ARG A 119 -9.47 9.14 6.78
CA ARG A 119 -8.00 9.13 6.79
C ARG A 119 -7.40 7.74 6.87
N ALA A 120 -6.21 7.59 6.30
CA ALA A 120 -5.31 6.48 6.60
C ALA A 120 -4.05 6.99 7.31
N TYR A 121 -3.61 6.25 8.33
CA TYR A 121 -2.40 6.50 9.10
C TYR A 121 -1.47 5.29 9.04
N LEU A 122 -0.17 5.54 8.89
CA LEU A 122 0.88 4.56 9.13
C LEU A 122 1.48 4.80 10.51
N VAL A 123 1.34 3.84 11.41
CA VAL A 123 1.99 3.84 12.71
C VAL A 123 3.27 3.00 12.64
N ARG A 124 4.41 3.66 12.87
CA ARG A 124 5.74 3.07 12.83
C ARG A 124 6.63 3.71 13.89
N ASP A 125 7.43 2.90 14.58
CA ASP A 125 8.40 3.35 15.58
C ASP A 125 7.81 4.30 16.65
N GLY A 126 6.53 4.05 17.02
CA GLY A 126 5.82 4.84 18.03
C GLY A 126 5.23 6.17 17.53
N ALA A 127 5.36 6.49 16.24
CA ALA A 127 4.77 7.68 15.63
C ALA A 127 3.63 7.29 14.67
N SER A 128 2.59 8.13 14.61
CA SER A 128 1.54 8.04 13.60
C SER A 128 1.78 9.10 12.54
N ARG A 129 1.87 8.68 11.27
CA ARG A 129 1.94 9.59 10.13
C ARG A 129 0.66 9.44 9.31
N GLN A 130 -0.03 10.55 9.09
CA GLN A 130 -1.13 10.59 8.14
C GLN A 130 -0.60 10.34 6.72
N VAL A 131 -1.18 9.37 6.02
CA VAL A 131 -0.79 8.99 4.66
C VAL A 131 -1.63 9.76 3.63
N THR A 132 -2.92 9.92 3.90
CA THR A 132 -3.87 10.58 3.00
C THR A 132 -3.95 12.07 3.26
N GLU A 133 -4.24 12.88 2.24
CA GLU A 133 -4.57 14.29 2.42
C GLU A 133 -6.09 14.47 2.43
N ASP A 134 -6.59 15.32 3.34
CA ASP A 134 -8.02 15.59 3.46
C ASP A 134 -8.49 16.45 2.30
N HIS A 135 -9.57 16.04 1.65
CA HIS A 135 -10.25 16.86 0.66
C HIS A 135 -11.26 17.81 1.31
N SER A 136 -10.81 18.66 2.23
CA SER A 136 -11.65 19.63 2.94
C SER A 136 -11.50 21.05 2.37
N GLY A 137 -12.58 21.83 2.45
CA GLY A 137 -12.69 23.18 1.90
C GLY A 137 -13.18 24.22 2.89
N ILE A 138 -13.67 25.35 2.38
CA ILE A 138 -14.33 26.41 3.16
C ILE A 138 -15.85 26.32 2.94
N PRO A 139 -16.69 26.35 4.00
CA PRO A 139 -16.33 26.46 5.42
C PRO A 139 -15.53 25.25 5.92
N ALA A 140 -14.72 25.45 6.97
CA ALA A 140 -13.94 24.38 7.57
C ALA A 140 -14.82 23.14 7.83
N HIS A 141 -14.30 21.97 7.50
CA HIS A 141 -15.01 20.66 7.52
C HIS A 141 -16.01 20.43 6.36
N GLY A 142 -16.01 21.26 5.32
CA GLY A 142 -16.75 20.96 4.09
C GLY A 142 -15.98 19.99 3.19
N ILE A 143 -16.58 18.85 2.83
CA ILE A 143 -15.95 17.85 1.94
C ILE A 143 -16.02 18.33 0.47
N THR A 144 -14.89 18.35 -0.22
CA THR A 144 -14.76 18.86 -1.61
C THR A 144 -14.65 17.76 -2.66
N ARG A 145 -14.29 16.54 -2.26
CA ARG A 145 -14.21 15.36 -3.13
C ARG A 145 -14.78 14.16 -2.36
N PHE A 146 -15.71 13.47 -2.99
CA PHE A 146 -16.47 12.36 -2.40
C PHE A 146 -16.93 11.42 -3.54
N VAL A 147 -17.35 10.20 -3.20
CA VAL A 147 -18.08 9.34 -4.13
C VAL A 147 -19.57 9.72 -4.13
N GLY A 148 -20.20 9.63 -5.30
CA GLY A 148 -21.52 10.24 -5.56
C GLY A 148 -21.43 11.55 -6.35
N ASP A 149 -20.28 11.89 -6.96
CA ASP A 149 -20.13 13.08 -7.79
C ASP A 149 -20.49 12.78 -9.26
N PRO A 150 -21.52 13.44 -9.84
CA PRO A 150 -21.95 13.22 -11.22
C PRO A 150 -20.91 13.68 -12.26
N ARG A 151 -19.91 14.49 -11.87
CA ARG A 151 -18.81 14.91 -12.75
C ARG A 151 -17.75 13.81 -12.92
N GLY A 152 -17.89 12.71 -12.17
CA GLY A 152 -16.88 11.65 -12.08
C GLY A 152 -15.83 11.96 -11.03
N VAL A 153 -15.06 10.93 -10.66
CA VAL A 153 -14.04 11.03 -9.61
C VAL A 153 -12.72 10.42 -10.06
N GLN A 154 -11.65 10.92 -9.48
CA GLN A 154 -10.33 10.30 -9.49
C GLN A 154 -9.88 10.25 -8.03
N ALA A 155 -9.46 9.09 -7.55
CA ALA A 155 -8.93 8.98 -6.18
C ALA A 155 -7.48 9.44 -6.13
N ASP A 156 -7.07 9.99 -4.99
CA ASP A 156 -5.65 10.18 -4.70
C ASP A 156 -5.08 8.83 -4.25
N VAL A 157 -3.97 8.42 -4.86
CA VAL A 157 -3.39 7.08 -4.65
C VAL A 157 -2.00 7.19 -4.04
N TYR A 158 -1.81 6.46 -2.93
CA TYR A 158 -0.58 6.41 -2.16
C TYR A 158 -0.06 4.98 -2.12
N VAL A 159 1.25 4.82 -2.08
CA VAL A 159 1.91 3.50 -1.98
C VAL A 159 2.88 3.52 -0.81
N GLU A 160 2.68 2.60 0.12
CA GLU A 160 3.47 2.48 1.33
C GLU A 160 4.10 1.08 1.41
N GLU A 161 5.39 1.02 1.72
CA GLU A 161 6.06 -0.22 2.07
C GLU A 161 5.82 -0.51 3.55
N LEU A 162 5.19 -1.65 3.84
CA LEU A 162 4.89 -2.10 5.20
C LEU A 162 6.06 -2.93 5.75
N ARG A 163 6.57 -2.47 6.89
CA ARG A 163 7.62 -3.15 7.65
C ARG A 163 7.01 -3.98 8.76
N PRO A 164 7.72 -5.03 9.20
CA PRO A 164 7.33 -5.76 10.37
C PRO A 164 7.12 -4.91 11.62
N GLY A 165 5.93 -5.03 12.21
CA GLY A 165 5.53 -4.26 13.39
C GLY A 165 4.77 -2.97 13.06
N ASP A 166 4.71 -2.57 11.79
CA ASP A 166 3.86 -1.45 11.39
C ASP A 166 2.38 -1.76 11.62
N ARG A 167 1.62 -0.70 11.84
CA ARG A 167 0.16 -0.75 11.89
C ARG A 167 -0.38 0.26 10.89
N LEU A 168 -1.30 -0.19 10.04
CA LEU A 168 -2.07 0.69 9.17
C LEU A 168 -3.43 0.92 9.84
N VAL A 169 -3.84 2.18 9.98
CA VAL A 169 -5.13 2.55 10.56
C VAL A 169 -5.94 3.29 9.52
N LEU A 170 -7.16 2.86 9.24
CA LEU A 170 -8.14 3.62 8.45
C LEU A 170 -9.25 4.08 9.38
N CYS A 171 -9.73 5.32 9.24
CA CYS A 171 -10.81 5.84 10.08
C CYS A 171 -11.67 6.88 9.40
N SER A 172 -12.93 7.00 9.84
CA SER A 172 -13.78 8.16 9.56
C SER A 172 -13.35 9.36 10.40
N ASP A 173 -13.91 10.52 10.12
CA ASP A 173 -13.49 11.76 10.78
C ASP A 173 -13.99 11.87 12.23
N GLY A 174 -15.02 11.09 12.61
CA GLY A 174 -15.48 11.01 13.99
C GLY A 174 -14.40 10.53 14.97
N LEU A 175 -13.38 9.80 14.49
CA LEU A 175 -12.18 9.54 15.30
C LEU A 175 -11.32 10.80 15.43
N THR A 176 -10.97 11.41 14.30
CA THR A 176 -9.89 12.39 14.20
C THR A 176 -10.31 13.79 14.64
N ARG A 177 -11.62 14.03 14.78
CA ARG A 177 -12.17 15.20 15.48
C ARG A 177 -11.90 15.18 16.99
N HIS A 178 -11.64 14.00 17.57
CA HIS A 178 -11.51 13.82 19.01
C HIS A 178 -10.18 13.19 19.44
N VAL A 179 -9.46 12.52 18.55
CA VAL A 179 -8.25 11.75 18.87
C VAL A 179 -7.10 12.19 17.98
N GLU A 180 -6.02 12.65 18.63
CA GLU A 180 -4.84 13.16 17.93
C GLU A 180 -3.94 12.02 17.40
N PRO A 181 -3.12 12.26 16.36
CA PRO A 181 -2.25 11.24 15.77
C PRO A 181 -1.32 10.55 16.79
N GLU A 182 -0.77 11.29 17.76
CA GLU A 182 0.10 10.74 18.80
C GLU A 182 -0.64 9.74 19.69
N GLU A 183 -1.93 9.96 19.93
CA GLU A 183 -2.78 9.08 20.73
C GLU A 183 -3.18 7.84 19.94
N ILE A 184 -3.43 7.98 18.63
CA ILE A 184 -3.59 6.85 17.73
C ILE A 184 -2.34 5.95 17.81
N ALA A 185 -1.15 6.55 17.71
CA ALA A 185 0.12 5.83 17.80
C ALA A 185 0.26 5.10 19.15
N LEU A 186 -0.07 5.77 20.25
CA LEU A 186 0.01 5.21 21.60
C LEU A 186 -0.94 4.04 21.80
N VAL A 187 -2.23 4.20 21.47
CA VAL A 187 -3.24 3.16 21.66
C VAL A 187 -2.92 1.93 20.82
N VAL A 188 -2.62 2.13 19.54
CA VAL A 188 -2.35 1.03 18.61
C VAL A 188 -1.00 0.37 18.92
N GLY A 189 0.02 1.15 19.29
CA GLY A 189 1.35 0.66 19.64
C GLY A 189 1.41 -0.12 20.96
N THR A 190 0.56 0.21 21.94
CA THR A 190 0.54 -0.44 23.26
C THR A 190 -0.39 -1.66 23.34
N SER A 191 -1.26 -1.87 22.36
CA SER A 191 -2.24 -2.96 22.36
C SER A 191 -1.66 -4.33 21.96
N GLY A 192 -0.36 -4.41 21.66
CA GLY A 192 0.31 -5.65 21.28
C GLY A 192 -0.33 -6.30 20.06
N ASP A 193 -0.69 -7.58 20.17
CA ASP A 193 -1.36 -8.35 19.12
C ASP A 193 -2.90 -8.32 19.23
N ASP A 194 -3.47 -7.66 20.25
CA ASP A 194 -4.92 -7.51 20.44
C ASP A 194 -5.44 -6.29 19.66
N LEU A 195 -5.59 -6.47 18.35
CA LEU A 195 -6.07 -5.42 17.46
C LEU A 195 -7.54 -5.07 17.70
N ASP A 196 -8.34 -6.02 18.18
CA ASP A 196 -9.74 -5.78 18.51
C ASP A 196 -9.87 -4.82 19.70
N SER A 197 -9.04 -4.99 20.72
CA SER A 197 -8.92 -4.03 21.83
C SER A 197 -8.38 -2.67 21.37
N ALA A 198 -7.40 -2.64 20.45
CA ALA A 198 -6.89 -1.39 19.89
C ALA A 198 -8.00 -0.58 19.21
N ALA A 199 -8.75 -1.20 18.30
CA ALA A 199 -9.85 -0.55 17.59
C ALA A 199 -10.96 -0.11 18.56
N GLN A 200 -11.31 -0.95 19.53
CA GLN A 200 -12.30 -0.64 20.56
C GLN A 200 -11.90 0.58 21.39
N ARG A 201 -10.65 0.63 21.87
CA ARG A 201 -10.13 1.74 22.69
C ARG A 201 -10.10 3.07 21.93
N LEU A 202 -9.83 3.06 20.62
CA LEU A 202 -9.89 4.27 19.79
C LEU A 202 -11.32 4.82 19.70
N VAL A 203 -12.30 3.94 19.45
CA VAL A 203 -13.73 4.31 19.43
C VAL A 203 -14.18 4.82 20.80
N GLU A 204 -13.82 4.13 21.88
CA GLU A 204 -14.14 4.56 23.26
C GLU A 204 -13.53 5.92 23.60
N LEU A 205 -12.29 6.17 23.17
CA LEU A 205 -11.62 7.45 23.38
C LEU A 205 -12.36 8.60 22.67
N ALA A 206 -12.72 8.42 21.40
CA ALA A 206 -13.52 9.41 20.67
C ALA A 206 -14.88 9.65 21.35
N ASN A 207 -15.57 8.59 21.73
CA ASN A 207 -16.85 8.65 22.43
C ASN A 207 -16.78 9.29 23.82
N SER A 208 -15.66 9.15 24.52
CA SER A 208 -15.45 9.78 25.83
C SER A 208 -15.24 11.30 25.75
N ARG A 209 -14.96 11.82 24.54
CA ARG A 209 -14.61 13.23 24.28
C ARG A 209 -15.71 14.02 23.56
N GLY A 210 -16.88 13.42 23.39
CA GLY A 210 -18.04 14.03 22.76
C GLY A 210 -18.85 13.00 22.01
N GLY A 211 -18.19 12.22 21.13
CA GLY A 211 -18.88 11.26 20.26
C GLY A 211 -19.93 11.95 19.40
N GLU A 212 -19.57 13.10 18.83
CA GLU A 212 -20.48 13.98 18.10
C GLU A 212 -20.89 13.41 16.72
N ASP A 213 -20.11 12.46 16.22
CA ASP A 213 -20.33 11.76 14.96
C ASP A 213 -20.20 10.24 15.10
N ASN A 214 -20.55 9.54 14.02
CA ASN A 214 -20.23 8.14 13.83
C ASN A 214 -18.70 7.96 13.84
N VAL A 215 -18.23 6.87 14.43
CA VAL A 215 -16.80 6.58 14.55
C VAL A 215 -16.53 5.19 14.03
N THR A 216 -15.71 5.11 12.98
CA THR A 216 -15.30 3.85 12.38
C THR A 216 -13.80 3.79 12.28
N VAL A 217 -13.22 2.66 12.69
CA VAL A 217 -11.78 2.42 12.74
C VAL A 217 -11.46 1.01 12.28
N ILE A 218 -10.50 0.88 11.38
CA ILE A 218 -9.85 -0.38 11.01
C ILE A 218 -8.38 -0.30 11.43
N VAL A 219 -7.89 -1.34 12.11
CA VAL A 219 -6.47 -1.50 12.47
C VAL A 219 -5.93 -2.76 11.80
N HIS A 220 -4.92 -2.62 10.96
CA HIS A 220 -4.22 -3.71 10.28
C HIS A 220 -2.79 -3.86 10.76
N SER A 221 -2.38 -5.09 11.05
CA SER A 221 -1.03 -5.48 11.43
C SER A 221 -0.24 -5.93 10.21
N ALA A 222 0.78 -5.15 9.83
CA ALA A 222 1.87 -5.66 9.02
C ALA A 222 2.64 -6.68 9.87
N LEU A 223 2.53 -7.97 9.55
CA LEU A 223 3.11 -9.09 10.31
C LEU A 223 4.51 -8.81 10.88
N PRO A 224 4.90 -9.40 12.03
CA PRO A 224 6.31 -9.52 12.36
C PRO A 224 7.02 -10.34 11.28
N PHE A 225 8.32 -10.07 11.08
CA PHE A 225 9.26 -10.87 10.31
C PHE A 225 8.79 -12.34 10.31
N GLY A 226 8.53 -12.94 9.14
CA GLY A 226 8.59 -14.40 9.07
C GLY A 226 9.87 -14.80 9.79
N ARG A 227 9.83 -15.79 10.70
CA ARG A 227 10.94 -16.19 11.59
C ARG A 227 12.30 -16.23 10.87
N ALA A 228 12.91 -15.09 10.65
CA ALA A 228 14.33 -14.92 10.60
C ALA A 228 14.63 -14.79 12.08
N ALA A 229 15.26 -15.83 12.63
CA ALA A 229 15.88 -15.72 13.93
C ALA A 229 16.55 -14.36 13.99
N ARG A 230 16.06 -13.44 14.82
CA ARG A 230 16.88 -12.31 15.26
C ARG A 230 18.07 -13.01 15.89
N ALA A 231 19.20 -13.10 15.19
CA ALA A 231 20.44 -13.44 15.83
C ALA A 231 20.56 -12.44 16.98
N PRO A 232 20.60 -12.89 18.24
CA PRO A 232 20.71 -11.96 19.36
C PRO A 232 21.90 -11.04 19.08
N ARG A 233 21.75 -9.73 19.29
CA ARG A 233 22.75 -8.69 18.96
C ARG A 233 24.16 -9.02 19.48
N ARG A 234 24.26 -9.95 20.45
CA ARG A 234 25.50 -10.57 20.96
C ARG A 234 26.27 -11.42 19.93
N ILE A 235 25.59 -12.16 19.04
CA ILE A 235 26.25 -13.00 18.02
C ILE A 235 26.80 -12.15 16.88
N VAL A 236 26.09 -11.10 16.47
CA VAL A 236 26.58 -10.14 15.45
C VAL A 236 27.79 -9.37 15.99
N GLY A 237 27.76 -8.95 17.26
CA GLY A 237 28.91 -8.31 17.91
C GLY A 237 30.13 -9.23 18.04
N LEU A 238 29.94 -10.50 18.42
CA LEU A 238 31.03 -11.47 18.53
C LEU A 238 31.60 -11.86 17.16
N ALA A 239 30.75 -12.06 16.14
CA ALA A 239 31.20 -12.34 14.78
C ALA A 239 32.00 -11.17 14.19
N MET A 240 31.53 -9.94 14.39
CA MET A 240 32.24 -8.74 13.96
C MET A 240 33.57 -8.55 14.72
N PHE A 241 33.60 -8.87 16.03
CA PHE A 241 34.83 -8.88 16.83
C PHE A 241 35.85 -9.91 16.32
N ILE A 242 35.42 -11.13 16.01
CA ILE A 242 36.29 -12.18 15.46
C ILE A 242 36.87 -11.76 14.10
N VAL A 243 36.06 -11.15 13.22
CA VAL A 243 36.53 -10.63 11.92
C VAL A 243 37.58 -9.54 12.11
N ILE A 244 37.36 -8.60 13.03
CA ILE A 244 38.33 -7.54 13.33
C ILE A 244 39.64 -8.13 13.87
N VAL A 245 39.57 -9.09 14.80
CA VAL A 245 40.77 -9.75 15.34
C VAL A 245 41.54 -10.49 14.24
N LEU A 246 40.85 -11.23 13.36
CA LEU A 246 41.49 -11.92 12.24
C LEU A 246 42.20 -10.95 11.27
N LEU A 247 41.57 -9.82 10.96
CA LEU A 247 42.19 -8.78 10.12
C LEU A 247 43.45 -8.20 10.77
N VAL A 248 43.40 -7.87 12.05
CA VAL A 248 44.56 -7.34 12.79
C VAL A 248 45.71 -8.36 12.84
N VAL A 249 45.41 -9.63 13.12
CA VAL A 249 46.41 -10.69 13.16
C VAL A 249 47.02 -10.93 11.77
N SER A 250 46.21 -10.96 10.71
CA SER A 250 46.72 -11.08 9.34
C SER A 250 47.62 -9.91 8.94
N GLY A 251 47.28 -8.68 9.36
CA GLY A 251 48.08 -7.49 9.14
C GLY A 251 49.42 -7.56 9.88
N ALA A 252 49.41 -7.99 11.14
CA ALA A 252 50.64 -8.15 11.93
C ALA A 252 51.57 -9.24 11.36
N ILE A 253 51.01 -10.36 10.88
CA ILE A 253 51.77 -11.41 10.21
C ILE A 253 52.39 -10.89 8.90
N ALA A 254 51.62 -10.17 8.09
CA ALA A 254 52.13 -9.59 6.84
C ALA A 254 53.29 -8.61 7.10
N VAL A 255 53.21 -7.78 8.15
CA VAL A 255 54.31 -6.89 8.56
C VAL A 255 55.53 -7.70 9.03
N LEU A 256 55.32 -8.79 9.78
CA LEU A 256 56.42 -9.65 10.24
C LEU A 256 57.18 -10.30 9.06
N PHE A 257 56.46 -10.72 8.02
CA PHE A 257 57.07 -11.26 6.80
C PHE A 257 57.72 -10.19 5.93
N ALA A 258 57.20 -8.97 5.92
CA ALA A 258 57.79 -7.84 5.19
C ALA A 258 59.08 -7.30 5.86
N VAL A 259 59.24 -7.51 7.17
CA VAL A 259 60.42 -7.06 7.94
C VAL A 259 61.48 -8.17 8.07
N ALA A 260 61.18 -9.41 7.66
CA ALA A 260 62.16 -10.49 7.66
C ALA A 260 63.29 -10.23 6.64
N PRO A 261 64.57 -10.15 7.06
CA PRO A 261 65.67 -9.89 6.14
C PRO A 261 66.05 -11.20 5.43
N GLY A 262 65.51 -11.41 4.23
CA GLY A 262 65.93 -12.49 3.33
C GLY A 262 66.84 -11.96 2.24
N GLN A 263 68.16 -12.19 2.37
CA GLN A 263 69.11 -12.03 1.26
C GLN A 263 68.71 -12.95 0.09
N PRO A 264 68.70 -12.47 -1.17
CA PRO A 264 68.66 -13.36 -2.32
C PRO A 264 70.07 -13.89 -2.65
N PRO A 265 70.25 -15.19 -2.95
CA PRO A 265 71.48 -15.68 -3.56
C PRO A 265 71.54 -15.27 -5.04
N SER A 266 72.68 -14.71 -5.42
CA SER A 266 73.07 -14.42 -6.80
C SER A 266 73.56 -15.69 -7.50
N ILE A 267 72.91 -16.10 -8.60
CA ILE A 267 73.52 -17.00 -9.59
C ILE A 267 73.21 -16.49 -11.01
N THR A 268 74.30 -16.25 -11.72
CA THR A 268 74.46 -15.79 -13.11
C THR A 268 74.41 -16.99 -14.08
N ALA A 269 73.71 -16.87 -15.21
CA ALA A 269 74.19 -17.24 -16.58
C ALA A 269 73.05 -17.24 -17.64
N SER A 270 73.34 -16.57 -18.77
CA SER A 270 72.58 -16.41 -20.04
C SER A 270 72.65 -17.65 -20.98
N PRO A 271 72.33 -17.59 -22.30
CA PRO A 271 71.03 -17.35 -22.99
C PRO A 271 70.69 -18.37 -24.14
N SER A 272 69.40 -18.49 -24.52
CA SER A 272 68.77 -18.73 -25.88
C SER A 272 69.28 -19.86 -26.83
N PRO A 273 68.68 -20.14 -28.03
CA PRO A 273 67.37 -19.75 -28.62
C PRO A 273 66.62 -20.91 -29.37
N SER A 274 65.45 -20.59 -29.99
CA SER A 274 64.90 -21.08 -31.30
C SER A 274 63.42 -21.49 -31.24
N ALA A 275 62.49 -20.73 -31.85
CA ALA A 275 61.85 -20.95 -33.19
C ALA A 275 60.81 -22.10 -33.17
N THR A 276 59.57 -22.02 -33.70
CA THR A 276 59.20 -21.67 -35.09
C THR A 276 57.65 -21.64 -35.27
N ALA A 277 57.17 -20.77 -36.17
CA ALA A 277 56.09 -20.90 -37.17
C ALA A 277 54.58 -21.07 -36.84
N SER A 278 53.79 -20.14 -37.45
CA SER A 278 52.36 -20.19 -37.89
C SER A 278 52.17 -21.11 -39.14
N PRO A 279 51.03 -21.22 -39.89
CA PRO A 279 49.76 -20.44 -39.92
C PRO A 279 48.41 -21.22 -40.17
N SER A 280 47.30 -20.44 -40.18
CA SER A 280 45.92 -20.62 -40.75
C SER A 280 45.85 -21.27 -42.17
N PRO A 281 44.69 -21.60 -42.84
CA PRO A 281 43.41 -20.84 -42.89
C PRO A 281 42.05 -21.55 -43.30
N SER A 282 40.96 -20.75 -43.34
CA SER A 282 39.74 -20.79 -44.21
C SER A 282 38.79 -22.03 -44.16
N ALA A 283 37.48 -22.05 -44.49
CA ALA A 283 36.55 -21.22 -45.28
C ALA A 283 35.07 -21.54 -44.86
N SER A 284 34.12 -20.59 -44.90
CA SER A 284 33.07 -20.38 -45.92
C SER A 284 31.90 -21.41 -45.99
N ALA A 285 30.65 -20.97 -45.77
CA ALA A 285 29.53 -20.99 -46.74
C ALA A 285 28.11 -20.92 -46.10
N SER A 286 27.37 -19.85 -46.43
CA SER A 286 25.89 -19.74 -46.50
C SER A 286 25.36 -20.53 -47.74
N PRO A 287 24.05 -20.61 -48.17
CA PRO A 287 22.92 -19.68 -47.92
C PRO A 287 21.43 -20.22 -47.93
N SER A 288 20.49 -19.36 -47.45
CA SER A 288 19.15 -19.00 -48.01
C SER A 288 18.02 -20.06 -48.23
N PRO A 289 16.76 -19.69 -48.61
CA PRO A 289 15.84 -18.62 -48.12
C PRO A 289 14.32 -19.00 -48.05
N SER A 290 13.48 -18.14 -47.42
CA SER A 290 12.11 -17.66 -47.82
C SER A 290 10.92 -18.65 -48.09
N PRO A 291 9.61 -18.25 -48.06
CA PRO A 291 9.05 -16.95 -48.52
C PRO A 291 7.84 -16.29 -47.79
N SER A 292 7.58 -15.06 -48.26
CA SER A 292 6.42 -14.14 -48.29
C SER A 292 5.01 -14.79 -48.31
N ALA A 293 3.87 -14.11 -48.08
CA ALA A 293 3.43 -12.78 -48.51
C ALA A 293 2.11 -12.32 -47.80
N THR A 294 2.06 -11.05 -47.36
CA THR A 294 1.17 -9.92 -47.73
C THR A 294 -0.39 -10.06 -47.82
N PRO A 295 -1.19 -8.96 -48.04
CA PRO A 295 -2.04 -8.29 -47.03
C PRO A 295 -3.53 -8.16 -47.45
N THR A 296 -4.39 -7.50 -46.65
CA THR A 296 -5.70 -6.98 -47.12
C THR A 296 -6.14 -5.75 -46.32
N GLU A 297 -6.32 -4.61 -47.00
CA GLU A 297 -7.13 -3.42 -46.60
C GLU A 297 -8.64 -3.80 -46.66
N THR A 298 -9.65 -3.10 -46.12
CA THR A 298 -10.11 -1.71 -46.36
C THR A 298 -11.29 -1.39 -45.36
N PRO A 299 -12.06 -0.26 -45.42
CA PRO A 299 -12.47 0.53 -44.25
C PRO A 299 -13.98 0.48 -43.93
N SER A 300 -14.44 1.15 -42.85
CA SER A 300 -15.88 1.35 -42.59
C SER A 300 -16.20 2.70 -41.90
N GLU A 301 -16.86 3.55 -42.68
CA GLU A 301 -17.99 4.47 -42.44
C GLU A 301 -18.27 5.18 -41.10
N SER A 302 -18.59 6.48 -41.27
CA SER A 302 -19.36 7.37 -40.37
C SER A 302 -20.86 7.29 -40.68
N PRO A 303 -21.75 7.78 -39.77
CA PRO A 303 -22.71 8.80 -40.22
C PRO A 303 -22.99 9.96 -39.24
N THR A 304 -23.44 11.04 -39.89
CA THR A 304 -24.08 12.34 -39.55
C THR A 304 -24.66 12.67 -38.15
N PRO A 305 -24.72 13.97 -37.78
CA PRO A 305 -25.53 14.52 -36.68
C PRO A 305 -26.95 14.95 -37.12
N SER A 306 -27.90 14.96 -36.19
CA SER A 306 -29.26 15.50 -36.36
C SER A 306 -29.43 16.78 -35.53
N ALA A 307 -30.04 17.80 -36.13
CA ALA A 307 -30.45 19.06 -35.51
C ALA A 307 -31.99 19.15 -35.48
N SER A 308 -32.50 19.83 -34.44
CA SER A 308 -33.88 20.07 -34.00
C SER A 308 -34.71 20.98 -34.96
N PRO A 309 -35.95 21.46 -34.67
CA PRO A 309 -36.59 21.81 -33.37
C PRO A 309 -37.63 20.82 -32.84
#